data_AF-A0A3N6SCR9-F1
#
_entry.id   AF-A0A3N6SCR9-F1
#
_cell.length_a   1.000
_cell.length_b   1.000
_cell.length_c   1.000
_cell.angle_alpha   90.00
_cell.angle_beta   90.00
_cell.angle_gamma   90.00
#
_symmetry.space_group_name_H-M   'P 1'
#
loop_
_entity.id
_entity.type
_entity.pdbx_description
1 polymer ?
#
loop_
_entity_poly.entity_id
_entity_poly.type
_entity_poly.pdbx_seq_one_letter_code
_entity_poly.pdbx_strand_id
1 'polypeptide(L)'
;MKKILLALLFASSSSMACMTGHWEEKGKSNSFTIDLVQTGSHVTGKYCFITNNGNRIDCAEKDDDNVHGDVKDGVADIKFESTFDGEGTASAEIKGNKLIYTIKDRAPFIQANMSVPEVIEFNKK
;
A
#
# COMPACT_ATOMS: atom_id res chain seq x y z
N MET A 1 -25.40 54.06 1.93
CA MET A 1 -25.37 52.76 1.25
C MET A 1 -24.30 51.90 1.90
N LYS A 2 -24.66 50.93 2.76
CA LYS A 2 -23.70 50.04 3.44
C LYS A 2 -23.44 48.82 2.53
N LYS A 3 -22.22 48.69 2.02
CA LYS A 3 -21.77 47.50 1.29
C LYS A 3 -21.39 46.45 2.32
N ILE A 4 -22.21 45.41 2.47
CA ILE A 4 -21.88 44.24 3.29
C ILE A 4 -21.03 43.32 2.41
N LEU A 5 -19.75 43.15 2.78
CA LEU A 5 -18.84 42.22 2.13
C LEU A 5 -19.10 40.83 2.72
N LEU A 6 -19.71 39.93 1.95
CA LEU A 6 -19.83 38.51 2.32
C LEU A 6 -18.49 37.82 2.03
N ALA A 7 -17.74 37.47 3.08
CA ALA A 7 -16.55 36.63 2.96
C ALA A 7 -16.99 35.16 2.87
N LEU A 8 -16.83 34.55 1.70
CA LEU A 8 -17.02 33.12 1.47
C LEU A 8 -15.80 32.36 2.04
N LEU A 9 -15.95 31.77 3.22
CA LEU A 9 -15.02 30.78 3.75
C LEU A 9 -15.19 29.47 2.97
N PHE A 10 -14.34 29.24 1.98
CA PHE A 10 -14.17 27.92 1.38
C PHE A 10 -13.46 27.02 2.39
N ALA A 11 -14.23 26.23 3.14
CA ALA A 11 -13.69 25.09 3.86
C ALA A 11 -13.28 24.05 2.81
N SER A 12 -11.99 24.02 2.45
CA SER A 12 -11.44 22.97 1.59
C SER A 12 -11.49 21.66 2.37
N SER A 13 -12.45 20.79 2.06
CA SER A 13 -12.42 19.41 2.49
C SER A 13 -11.29 18.71 1.75
N SER A 14 -10.10 18.69 2.34
CA SER A 14 -9.01 17.81 1.96
C SER A 14 -9.51 16.38 2.18
N SER A 15 -10.05 15.73 1.14
CA SER A 15 -10.33 14.30 1.23
C SER A 15 -8.99 13.61 1.43
N MET A 16 -8.74 13.05 2.62
CA MET A 16 -7.62 12.13 2.77
C MET A 16 -7.83 11.01 1.75
N ALA A 17 -6.83 10.78 0.92
CA ALA A 17 -6.89 9.77 -0.11
C ALA A 17 -7.01 8.39 0.55
N CYS A 18 -8.03 7.64 0.15
CA CYS A 18 -8.32 6.31 0.70
C CYS A 18 -7.47 5.26 -0.01
N MET A 19 -6.79 4.42 0.76
CA MET A 19 -5.94 3.34 0.25
C MET A 19 -6.73 2.13 -0.26
N THR A 20 -8.05 2.09 -0.05
CA THR A 20 -8.89 0.97 -0.51
C THR A 20 -8.82 0.77 -2.02
N GLY A 21 -8.50 -0.44 -2.43
CA GLY A 21 -8.48 -0.85 -3.83
C GLY A 21 -7.61 -2.06 -4.11
N HIS A 22 -7.69 -2.52 -5.36
CA HIS A 22 -6.73 -3.42 -5.97
C HIS A 22 -5.63 -2.59 -6.63
N TRP A 23 -4.38 -2.87 -6.30
CA TRP A 23 -3.21 -2.13 -6.74
C TRP A 23 -2.22 -3.07 -7.41
N GLU A 24 -1.73 -2.72 -8.59
CA GLU A 24 -0.78 -3.56 -9.34
C GLU A 24 0.40 -2.80 -9.94
N GLU A 25 1.55 -3.47 -9.94
CA GLU A 25 2.75 -3.13 -10.72
C GLU A 25 3.16 -4.40 -11.46
N LYS A 26 3.36 -4.29 -12.78
CA LYS A 26 3.74 -5.42 -13.64
C LYS A 26 4.98 -5.04 -14.43
N GLY A 27 6.08 -5.70 -14.09
CA GLY A 27 7.33 -5.67 -14.84
C GLY A 27 7.41 -6.81 -15.86
N LYS A 28 8.56 -6.92 -16.54
CA LYS A 28 8.84 -8.01 -17.48
C LYS A 28 8.98 -9.37 -16.81
N SER A 29 9.58 -9.40 -15.63
CA SER A 29 9.91 -10.64 -14.89
C SER A 29 9.23 -10.74 -13.52
N ASN A 30 8.52 -9.69 -13.12
CA ASN A 30 7.95 -9.53 -11.79
C ASN A 30 6.50 -9.03 -11.90
N SER A 31 5.67 -9.41 -10.94
CA SER A 31 4.31 -8.90 -10.77
C SER A 31 4.07 -8.69 -9.29
N PHE A 32 3.73 -7.47 -8.90
CA PHE A 32 3.37 -7.13 -7.54
C PHE A 32 1.91 -6.71 -7.51
N THR A 33 1.12 -7.33 -6.65
CA THR A 33 -0.25 -6.90 -6.39
C THR A 33 -0.48 -6.76 -4.90
N ILE A 34 -1.26 -5.77 -4.51
CA ILE A 34 -1.72 -5.60 -3.13
C ILE A 34 -3.18 -5.15 -3.13
N ASP A 35 -4.00 -5.87 -2.36
CA ASP A 35 -5.40 -5.54 -2.10
C ASP A 35 -5.46 -4.91 -0.71
N LEU A 36 -5.98 -3.69 -0.62
CA LEU A 36 -6.11 -2.99 0.66
C LEU A 36 -7.57 -2.60 0.91
N VAL A 37 -7.96 -2.66 2.18
CA VAL A 37 -9.22 -2.12 2.71
C VAL A 37 -8.87 -1.18 3.86
N GLN A 38 -9.13 0.11 3.66
CA GLN A 38 -9.00 1.11 4.71
C GLN A 38 -10.36 1.36 5.38
N THR A 39 -10.42 1.18 6.70
CA THR A 39 -11.56 1.52 7.55
C THR A 39 -11.12 2.49 8.63
N GLY A 40 -11.45 3.78 8.47
CA GLY A 40 -10.98 4.83 9.36
C GLY A 40 -9.46 4.96 9.31
N SER A 41 -8.80 4.77 10.46
CA SER A 41 -7.34 4.80 10.61
C SER A 41 -6.68 3.42 10.48
N HIS A 42 -7.41 2.37 10.13
CA HIS A 42 -6.85 1.03 9.98
C HIS A 42 -6.86 0.61 8.52
N VAL A 43 -5.79 -0.06 8.09
CA VAL A 43 -5.66 -0.71 6.79
C VAL A 43 -5.43 -2.19 7.02
N THR A 44 -6.22 -3.03 6.36
CA THR A 44 -5.96 -4.47 6.27
C THR A 44 -5.93 -4.89 4.81
N GLY A 45 -5.43 -6.09 4.57
CA GLY A 45 -5.54 -6.72 3.27
C GLY A 45 -4.44 -7.73 3.04
N LYS A 46 -4.01 -7.85 1.78
CA LYS A 46 -3.07 -8.89 1.38
C LYS A 46 -2.25 -8.51 0.17
N TYR A 47 -1.09 -9.15 0.03
CA TYR A 47 -0.26 -9.00 -1.15
C TYR A 47 0.03 -10.34 -1.85
N CYS A 48 0.42 -10.22 -3.12
CA CYS A 48 0.98 -11.31 -3.91
C CYS A 48 2.15 -10.77 -4.74
N PHE A 49 3.36 -11.14 -4.34
CA PHE A 49 4.62 -10.72 -4.95
C PHE A 49 5.25 -11.89 -5.68
N ILE A 50 5.34 -11.75 -7.00
CA ILE A 50 5.93 -12.73 -7.89
C ILE A 50 7.19 -12.12 -8.47
N THR A 51 8.33 -12.76 -8.25
CA THR A 51 9.63 -12.31 -8.77
C THR A 51 10.32 -13.42 -9.56
N ASN A 52 11.40 -13.06 -10.27
CA ASN A 52 12.27 -14.00 -10.96
C ASN A 52 11.53 -14.90 -11.98
N ASN A 53 10.62 -14.32 -12.77
CA ASN A 53 9.79 -15.02 -13.77
C ASN A 53 8.91 -16.13 -13.18
N GLY A 54 8.37 -15.91 -11.98
CA GLY A 54 7.51 -16.89 -11.31
C GLY A 54 8.26 -17.95 -10.50
N ASN A 55 9.59 -17.91 -10.45
CA ASN A 55 10.37 -18.86 -9.65
C ASN A 55 10.32 -18.56 -8.14
N ARG A 56 9.84 -17.37 -7.76
CA ARG A 56 9.68 -16.96 -6.36
C ARG A 56 8.33 -16.27 -6.21
N ILE A 57 7.46 -16.87 -5.41
CA ILE A 57 6.07 -16.49 -5.26
C ILE A 57 5.78 -16.39 -3.76
N ASP A 58 5.44 -15.19 -3.31
CA ASP A 58 4.95 -14.92 -1.95
C ASP A 58 3.56 -14.31 -2.08
N CYS A 59 2.55 -15.16 -1.99
CA CYS A 59 1.15 -14.79 -2.17
C CYS A 59 0.35 -15.44 -1.05
N ALA A 60 -0.28 -14.60 -0.23
CA ALA A 60 -1.19 -15.10 0.81
C ALA A 60 -2.37 -15.84 0.18
N GLU A 61 -2.88 -16.83 0.91
CA GLU A 61 -4.08 -17.56 0.51
C GLU A 61 -5.29 -16.62 0.45
N LYS A 62 -6.35 -17.06 -0.25
CA LYS A 62 -7.49 -16.19 -0.56
C LYS A 62 -8.14 -15.57 0.68
N ASP A 63 -8.11 -16.29 1.80
CA ASP A 63 -8.82 -15.93 3.03
C ASP A 63 -7.91 -15.37 4.14
N ASP A 64 -6.61 -15.21 3.87
CA ASP A 64 -5.63 -14.72 4.84
C ASP A 64 -5.21 -13.27 4.55
N ASP A 65 -5.58 -12.36 5.45
CA ASP A 65 -5.05 -10.99 5.45
C ASP A 65 -3.65 -10.99 6.08
N ASN A 66 -2.62 -10.84 5.25
CA ASN A 66 -1.22 -10.79 5.66
C ASN A 66 -0.64 -9.36 5.66
N VAL A 67 -1.49 -8.34 5.57
CA VAL A 67 -1.12 -6.92 5.64
C VAL A 67 -2.02 -6.21 6.65
N HIS A 68 -1.39 -5.54 7.62
CA HIS A 68 -2.09 -4.77 8.66
C HIS A 68 -1.36 -3.46 8.90
N GLY A 69 -2.08 -2.36 9.12
CA GLY A 69 -1.44 -1.08 9.37
C GLY A 69 -2.36 -0.01 9.92
N ASP A 70 -1.73 1.05 10.41
CA ASP A 70 -2.40 2.22 10.98
C ASP A 70 -2.05 3.49 10.17
N VAL A 71 -3.07 4.28 9.84
CA VAL A 71 -2.95 5.51 9.07
C VAL A 71 -2.84 6.69 10.00
N LYS A 72 -1.74 7.44 9.84
CA LYS A 72 -1.50 8.71 10.51
C LYS A 72 -1.04 9.74 9.49
N ASP A 73 -1.69 10.90 9.48
CA ASP A 73 -1.37 12.03 8.59
C ASP A 73 -1.30 11.63 7.09
N GLY A 74 -2.15 10.68 6.67
CA GLY A 74 -2.23 10.20 5.29
C GLY A 74 -1.22 9.10 4.91
N VAL A 75 -0.36 8.69 5.85
CA VAL A 75 0.62 7.61 5.66
C VAL A 75 0.23 6.43 6.54
N ALA A 76 0.18 5.24 5.96
CA ALA A 76 -0.01 3.99 6.68
C ALA A 76 1.35 3.42 7.09
N ASP A 77 1.54 3.13 8.37
CA ASP A 77 2.61 2.25 8.83
C ASP A 77 2.10 0.82 8.81
N ILE A 78 2.75 -0.03 8.01
CA ILE A 78 2.28 -1.37 7.65
C ILE A 78 3.21 -2.43 8.23
N LYS A 79 2.63 -3.50 8.75
CA LYS A 79 3.23 -4.80 8.98
C LYS A 79 2.71 -5.79 7.94
N PHE A 80 3.59 -6.65 7.46
CA PHE A 80 3.21 -7.72 6.55
C PHE A 80 3.88 -9.04 6.92
N GLU A 81 3.18 -10.14 6.66
CA GLU A 81 3.64 -11.51 6.96
C GLU A 81 3.91 -12.27 5.66
N SER A 82 5.12 -12.79 5.50
CA SER A 82 5.51 -13.55 4.32
C SER A 82 5.09 -15.01 4.43
N THR A 83 4.69 -15.63 3.32
CA THR A 83 4.44 -17.08 3.28
C THR A 83 5.72 -17.93 3.35
N PHE A 84 6.90 -17.30 3.28
CA PHE A 84 8.20 -17.93 3.53
C PHE A 84 8.64 -17.88 5.01
N ASP A 85 7.70 -17.58 5.91
CA ASP A 85 7.93 -17.22 7.30
C ASP A 85 8.61 -15.84 7.48
N GLY A 86 8.21 -15.14 8.53
CA GLY A 86 8.79 -13.85 8.92
C GLY A 86 7.87 -12.65 8.69
N GLU A 87 8.05 -11.65 9.55
CA GLU A 87 7.35 -10.35 9.50
C GLU A 87 8.29 -9.31 8.88
N GLY A 88 7.72 -8.42 8.07
CA GLY A 88 8.38 -7.22 7.59
C GLY A 88 7.53 -5.98 7.84
N THR A 89 8.10 -4.81 7.55
CA THR A 89 7.40 -3.53 7.73
C THR A 89 7.52 -2.66 6.49
N ALA A 90 6.51 -1.83 6.25
CA ALA A 90 6.45 -0.90 5.14
C ALA A 90 5.75 0.39 5.55
N SER A 91 5.78 1.39 4.67
CA SER A 91 4.80 2.48 4.67
C SER A 91 4.07 2.55 3.34
N ALA A 92 2.80 2.93 3.39
CA ALA A 92 2.02 3.23 2.20
C ALA A 92 1.45 4.64 2.23
N GLU A 93 1.46 5.31 1.09
CA GLU A 93 0.80 6.60 0.92
C GLU A 93 0.24 6.74 -0.50
N ILE A 94 -0.83 7.51 -0.65
CA ILE A 94 -1.37 7.83 -1.97
C ILE A 94 -0.71 9.11 -2.48
N LYS A 95 -0.02 9.02 -3.63
CA LYS A 95 0.47 10.18 -4.37
C LYS A 95 -0.19 10.24 -5.74
N GLY A 96 -1.06 11.23 -5.92
CA GLY A 96 -1.89 11.34 -7.12
C GLY A 96 -2.84 10.15 -7.24
N ASN A 97 -2.68 9.33 -8.27
CA ASN A 97 -3.47 8.12 -8.52
C ASN A 97 -2.70 6.82 -8.24
N LYS A 98 -1.54 6.91 -7.57
CA LYS A 98 -0.69 5.77 -7.26
C LYS A 98 -0.63 5.50 -5.76
N LEU A 99 -0.49 4.22 -5.42
CA LEU A 99 -0.10 3.79 -4.09
C LEU A 99 1.43 3.62 -4.08
N ILE A 100 2.10 4.41 -3.27
CA ILE A 100 3.55 4.32 -3.06
C ILE A 100 3.79 3.43 -1.85
N TYR A 101 4.34 2.26 -2.05
CA TYR A 101 4.63 1.29 -1.00
C TYR A 101 6.14 1.20 -0.81
N THR A 102 6.63 1.63 0.36
CA THR A 102 8.06 1.64 0.70
C THR A 102 8.33 0.62 1.78
N ILE A 103 9.06 -0.45 1.44
CA ILE A 103 9.44 -1.51 2.37
C ILE A 103 10.58 -1.01 3.25
N LYS A 104 10.35 -1.02 4.57
CA LYS A 104 11.31 -0.58 5.60
C LYS A 104 12.12 -1.75 6.14
N ASP A 105 11.43 -2.84 6.50
CA ASP A 105 12.06 -4.12 6.85
C ASP A 105 11.73 -5.17 5.79
N ARG A 106 12.77 -5.58 5.06
CA ARG A 106 12.73 -6.53 3.94
C ARG A 106 13.36 -7.88 4.28
N ALA A 107 13.58 -8.17 5.57
CA ALA A 107 14.20 -9.42 6.00
C ALA A 107 13.52 -10.68 5.42
N PRO A 108 12.18 -10.81 5.38
CA PRO A 108 11.53 -12.00 4.82
C PRO A 108 11.87 -12.21 3.34
N PHE A 109 11.86 -11.14 2.54
CA PHE A 109 12.18 -11.22 1.11
C PHE A 109 13.64 -11.55 0.84
N ILE A 110 14.57 -11.06 1.67
CA ILE A 110 15.99 -11.41 1.57
C ILE A 110 16.20 -12.89 1.87
N GLN A 111 15.60 -13.38 2.97
CA GLN A 111 15.71 -14.79 3.39
C GLN A 111 15.12 -15.74 2.34
N ALA A 112 14.01 -15.34 1.71
CA ALA A 112 13.36 -16.07 0.63
C ALA A 112 14.08 -15.94 -0.74
N ASN A 113 15.18 -15.18 -0.81
CA ASN A 113 15.91 -14.88 -2.05
C ASN A 113 14.99 -14.28 -3.14
N MET A 114 14.13 -13.34 -2.75
CA MET A 114 13.21 -12.62 -3.63
C MET A 114 13.77 -11.27 -4.05
N SER A 115 13.60 -10.94 -5.33
CA SER A 115 14.06 -9.68 -5.92
C SER A 115 12.97 -8.61 -5.85
N VAL A 116 12.56 -8.23 -4.63
CA VAL A 116 11.55 -7.18 -4.39
C VAL A 116 12.25 -5.81 -4.26
N PRO A 117 11.85 -4.78 -5.03
CA PRO A 117 12.43 -3.44 -4.88
C PRO A 117 12.00 -2.81 -3.55
N GLU A 118 12.79 -1.87 -3.05
CA GLU A 118 12.47 -1.15 -1.80
C GLU A 118 11.21 -0.29 -1.92
N VAL A 119 11.00 0.32 -3.10
CA VAL A 119 9.82 1.13 -3.40
C VAL A 119 9.07 0.50 -4.57
N ILE A 120 7.77 0.31 -4.40
CA ILE A 120 6.85 -0.12 -5.44
C ILE A 120 5.83 0.99 -5.68
N GLU A 121 5.72 1.43 -6.93
CA GLU A 121 4.69 2.37 -7.36
C GLU A 121 3.54 1.61 -8.01
N PHE A 122 2.49 1.33 -7.24
CA PHE A 122 1.33 0.61 -7.78
C PHE A 122 0.36 1.54 -8.50
N ASN A 123 -0.24 1.02 -9.57
CA ASN A 123 -1.36 1.64 -10.26
C ASN A 123 -2.66 1.05 -9.74
N LYS A 124 -3.69 1.88 -9.60
CA LYS A 124 -5.04 1.41 -9.27
C LYS A 124 -5.63 0.65 -10.47
N LYS A 125 -6.31 -0.46 -10.19
CA LYS A 125 -7.04 -1.25 -11.18
C LYS A 125 -8.55 -1.06 -11.12
#